data_AF-A0A1G9X2J6-F1
#
_entry.id   AF-A0A1G9X2J6-F1
#
_cell.length_a   1.000
_cell.length_b   1.000
_cell.length_c   1.000
_cell.angle_alpha   90.00
_cell.angle_beta   90.00
_cell.angle_gamma   90.00
#
_symmetry.space_group_name_H-M   'P 1'
#
loop_
_entity.id
_entity.type
_entity.pdbx_description
1 polymer ?
#
loop_
_entity_poly.entity_id
_entity_poly.type
_entity_poly.pdbx_seq_one_letter_code
_entity_poly.pdbx_strand_id
1 'polypeptide(L)'
;MNGFSPEKIILIYIHSAVIDDIEAIYSLAYIDGGLPDFNTFKEKYYKNLNISNYEIYEIALDFRYYDSIKVKQEDSNGLLVELMVSYGKFTASTLMELKKENDIWKIVLPNSFKK
;
A
#
# COMPACT_ATOMS: atom_id res chain seq x y z
N MET A 1 -13.82 17.01 4.11
CA MET A 1 -13.11 16.55 2.91
C MET A 1 -13.60 15.15 2.63
N ASN A 2 -14.25 14.90 1.49
CA ASN A 2 -14.62 13.54 1.11
C ASN A 2 -13.32 12.75 0.96
N GLY A 3 -13.17 11.65 1.71
CA GLY A 3 -11.97 10.81 1.68
C GLY A 3 -11.64 10.36 0.27
N PHE A 4 -10.35 10.13 -0.01
CA PHE A 4 -9.91 9.57 -1.28
C PHE A 4 -10.57 8.20 -1.52
N SER A 5 -10.82 7.87 -2.80
CA SER A 5 -11.26 6.52 -3.14
C SER A 5 -10.14 5.51 -2.85
N PRO A 6 -10.48 4.22 -2.64
CA PRO A 6 -9.49 3.19 -2.37
C PRO A 6 -8.37 3.10 -3.42
N GLU A 7 -8.73 3.25 -4.70
CA GLU A 7 -7.77 3.26 -5.80
C GLU A 7 -6.80 4.43 -5.67
N LYS A 8 -7.31 5.64 -5.35
CA LYS A 8 -6.47 6.82 -5.15
C LYS A 8 -5.51 6.65 -3.97
N ILE A 9 -5.96 6.03 -2.88
CA ILE A 9 -5.09 5.76 -1.72
C ILE A 9 -3.89 4.90 -2.12
N ILE A 10 -4.10 3.86 -2.91
CA ILE A 10 -3.00 3.03 -3.40
C ILE A 10 -2.06 3.79 -4.32
N LEU A 11 -2.59 4.60 -5.24
CA LEU A 11 -1.74 5.41 -6.12
C LEU A 11 -0.87 6.38 -5.33
N ILE A 12 -1.42 7.02 -4.29
CA ILE A 12 -0.65 7.90 -3.40
C ILE A 12 0.41 7.08 -2.67
N TYR A 13 0.07 5.91 -2.12
CA TYR A 13 1.03 5.07 -1.41
C TYR A 13 2.20 4.59 -2.29
N ILE A 14 1.89 4.13 -3.51
CA ILE A 14 2.91 3.73 -4.50
C ILE A 14 3.79 4.92 -4.83
N HIS A 15 3.19 6.09 -5.08
CA HIS A 15 3.96 7.30 -5.35
C HIS A 15 4.87 7.68 -4.18
N SER A 16 4.36 7.66 -2.95
CA SER A 16 5.12 7.93 -1.72
C SER A 16 6.28 6.95 -1.55
N ALA A 17 6.09 5.66 -1.84
CA ALA A 17 7.17 4.67 -1.83
C ALA A 17 8.26 4.99 -2.87
N VAL A 18 7.89 5.48 -4.06
CA VAL A 18 8.86 5.86 -5.10
C VAL A 18 9.70 7.09 -4.71
N ILE A 19 9.10 8.07 -4.03
CA ILE A 19 9.79 9.31 -3.64
C ILE A 19 10.37 9.26 -2.22
N ASP A 20 10.31 8.10 -1.56
CA ASP A 20 10.71 7.87 -0.16
C ASP A 20 10.02 8.81 0.85
N ASP A 21 8.74 9.16 0.60
CA ASP A 21 7.91 9.95 1.51
C ASP A 21 7.33 9.06 2.62
N ILE A 22 8.17 8.79 3.61
CA ILE A 22 7.83 7.89 4.71
C ILE A 22 6.73 8.44 5.63
N GLU A 23 6.57 9.76 5.72
CA GLU A 23 5.50 10.39 6.51
C GLU A 23 4.13 10.09 5.88
N ALA A 24 4.04 10.19 4.55
CA ALA A 24 2.84 9.79 3.82
C ALA A 24 2.58 8.28 3.95
N ILE A 25 3.61 7.44 3.81
CA ILE A 25 3.49 5.98 3.98
C ILE A 25 2.96 5.64 5.38
N TYR A 26 3.53 6.23 6.43
CA TYR A 26 3.07 6.05 7.81
C TYR A 26 1.61 6.50 7.98
N SER A 27 1.27 7.65 7.41
CA SER A 27 -0.09 8.21 7.48
C SER A 27 -1.11 7.37 6.73
N LEU A 28 -0.71 6.58 5.73
CA LEU A 28 -1.58 5.72 4.92
C LEU A 28 -1.63 4.28 5.42
N ALA A 29 -0.72 3.84 6.28
CA ALA A 29 -0.71 2.50 6.83
C ALA A 29 -1.89 2.27 7.79
N TYR A 30 -2.50 1.09 7.73
CA TYR A 30 -3.53 0.66 8.67
C TYR A 30 -2.87 0.23 9.97
N ILE A 31 -3.35 0.83 11.06
CA ILE A 31 -2.63 0.83 12.33
C ILE A 31 -3.26 -0.14 13.33
N ASP A 32 -4.58 -0.34 13.25
CA ASP A 32 -5.36 -1.16 14.20
C ASP A 32 -5.08 -0.80 15.68
N GLY A 33 -4.73 0.47 15.93
CA GLY A 33 -4.27 0.96 17.24
C GLY A 33 -2.91 0.42 17.72
N GLY A 34 -2.16 -0.31 16.88
CA GLY A 34 -0.96 -1.05 17.27
C GLY A 34 0.34 -0.66 16.54
N LEU A 35 0.37 0.42 15.76
CA LEU A 35 1.65 0.86 15.16
C LEU A 35 2.58 1.40 16.25
N PRO A 36 3.88 1.13 16.12
CA PRO A 36 4.89 1.95 16.75
C PRO A 36 4.69 3.45 16.47
N ASP A 37 5.25 4.28 17.34
CA ASP A 37 5.43 5.70 17.03
C ASP A 37 6.19 5.88 15.70
N PHE A 38 6.08 7.06 15.09
CA PHE A 38 6.66 7.34 13.79
C PHE A 38 8.16 7.00 13.70
N ASN A 39 8.96 7.24 14.75
CA ASN A 39 10.40 6.94 14.70
C ASN A 39 10.63 5.44 14.65
N THR A 40 9.93 4.67 15.48
CA THR A 40 10.02 3.22 15.47
C THR A 40 9.48 2.62 14.16
N PHE A 41 8.41 3.20 13.58
CA PHE A 41 7.94 2.82 12.24
C PHE A 41 9.01 3.08 11.18
N LYS A 42 9.62 4.27 11.21
CA LYS A 42 10.67 4.68 10.29
C LYS A 42 11.86 3.73 10.34
N GLU A 43 12.36 3.44 11.53
CA GLU A 43 13.46 2.48 11.71
C GLU A 43 13.12 1.10 11.17
N LYS A 44 11.92 0.58 11.45
CA LYS A 44 11.46 -0.70 10.91
C LYS A 44 11.35 -0.69 9.40
N TYR A 45 10.77 0.36 8.82
CA TYR A 45 10.63 0.52 7.38
C TYR A 45 12.01 0.48 6.69
N TYR A 46 12.98 1.27 7.16
CA TYR A 46 14.32 1.29 6.57
C TYR A 46 15.14 0.03 6.86
N LYS A 47 14.97 -0.59 8.03
CA LYS A 47 15.61 -1.89 8.35
C LYS A 47 15.08 -3.00 7.45
N ASN A 48 13.80 -2.96 7.13
CA ASN A 48 13.13 -3.92 6.27
C ASN A 48 13.33 -3.64 4.77
N LEU A 49 13.78 -2.44 4.37
CA LEU A 49 14.18 -2.16 2.97
C LEU A 49 15.21 -3.14 2.42
N ASN A 50 16.08 -3.68 3.28
CA ASN A 50 17.11 -4.63 2.85
C ASN A 50 16.63 -6.08 2.71
N ILE A 51 15.42 -6.45 3.18
CA ILE A 51 15.01 -7.87 3.27
C ILE A 51 13.55 -8.12 2.86
N SER A 52 12.61 -7.21 3.13
CA SER A 52 11.15 -7.45 3.01
C SER A 52 10.34 -6.32 2.38
N ASN A 53 10.90 -5.12 2.28
CA ASN A 53 10.29 -4.01 1.53
C ASN A 53 10.53 -4.14 0.01
N TYR A 54 11.25 -5.19 -0.41
CA TYR A 54 11.40 -5.58 -1.80
C TYR A 54 10.01 -5.72 -2.45
N GLU A 55 9.02 -6.30 -1.76
CA GLU A 55 7.66 -6.44 -2.31
C GLU A 55 6.98 -5.08 -2.55
N ILE A 56 7.08 -4.11 -1.63
CA ILE A 56 6.47 -2.78 -1.81
C ILE A 56 7.21 -1.97 -2.87
N TYR A 57 8.54 -2.05 -2.88
CA TYR A 57 9.36 -1.36 -3.87
C TYR A 57 9.21 -1.98 -5.27
N GLU A 58 9.14 -3.31 -5.38
CA GLU A 58 8.79 -4.04 -6.60
C GLU A 58 7.39 -3.67 -7.07
N ILE A 59 6.38 -3.67 -6.19
CA ILE A 59 5.03 -3.22 -6.56
C ILE A 59 5.09 -1.78 -7.10
N ALA A 60 5.84 -0.91 -6.45
CA ALA A 60 5.98 0.49 -6.85
C ALA A 60 6.75 0.70 -8.15
N LEU A 61 7.61 -0.24 -8.54
CA LEU A 61 8.33 -0.23 -9.81
C LEU A 61 7.52 -0.91 -10.93
N ASP A 62 7.04 -2.13 -10.68
CA ASP A 62 6.35 -2.99 -11.64
C ASP A 62 4.99 -2.43 -12.04
N PHE A 63 4.26 -1.84 -11.09
CA PHE A 63 2.91 -1.30 -11.30
C PHE A 63 2.88 0.22 -11.42
N ARG A 64 4.04 0.89 -11.55
CA ARG A 64 4.10 2.34 -11.78
C ARG A 64 3.29 2.77 -13.00
N TYR A 65 3.34 1.96 -14.05
CA TYR A 65 2.63 2.16 -15.31
C TYR A 65 1.50 1.14 -15.44
N TYR A 66 0.64 1.06 -14.41
CA TYR A 66 -0.53 0.18 -14.43
C TYR A 66 -1.47 0.51 -15.60
N ASP A 67 -2.09 -0.53 -16.16
CA ASP A 67 -3.14 -0.38 -17.16
C ASP A 67 -4.52 -0.23 -16.52
N SER A 68 -4.72 -0.88 -15.37
CA SER A 68 -5.98 -0.80 -14.64
C SER A 68 -5.79 -0.89 -13.13
N ILE A 69 -6.65 -0.15 -12.42
CA ILE A 69 -6.81 -0.20 -10.97
C ILE A 69 -8.30 -0.23 -10.65
N LYS A 70 -8.74 -1.19 -9.84
CA LYS A 70 -10.18 -1.36 -9.52
C LYS A 70 -10.37 -2.10 -8.20
N VAL A 71 -11.45 -1.78 -7.48
CA VAL A 71 -11.94 -2.62 -6.37
C VAL A 71 -12.39 -3.97 -6.94
N LYS A 72 -11.78 -5.05 -6.45
CA LYS A 72 -12.11 -6.43 -6.85
C LYS A 72 -13.06 -7.10 -5.87
N GLN A 73 -12.96 -6.74 -4.59
CA GLN A 73 -13.78 -7.27 -3.52
C GLN A 73 -13.97 -6.20 -2.44
N GLU A 74 -15.18 -6.13 -1.87
CA GLU A 74 -15.52 -5.28 -0.74
C GLU A 74 -16.34 -6.12 0.25
N ASP A 75 -15.96 -6.10 1.52
CA ASP A 75 -16.68 -6.73 2.61
C ASP A 75 -16.80 -5.79 3.83
N SER A 76 -17.41 -6.27 4.92
CA SER A 76 -17.60 -5.46 6.13
C SER A 76 -16.29 -5.09 6.84
N ASN A 77 -15.20 -5.80 6.57
CA ASN A 77 -13.92 -5.70 7.26
C ASN A 77 -12.85 -4.98 6.43
N GLY A 78 -13.10 -4.72 5.14
CA GLY A 78 -12.17 -4.02 4.26
C GLY A 78 -12.51 -4.23 2.78
N LEU A 79 -11.53 -3.94 1.93
CA LEU A 79 -11.62 -4.19 0.50
C LEU A 79 -10.27 -4.61 -0.08
N LEU A 80 -10.32 -5.23 -1.25
CA LEU A 80 -9.16 -5.56 -2.06
C LEU A 80 -9.22 -4.77 -3.37
N VAL A 81 -8.14 -4.06 -3.66
CA VAL A 81 -7.94 -3.37 -4.93
C VAL A 81 -6.92 -4.14 -5.75
N GLU A 82 -7.25 -4.39 -7.01
CA GLU A 82 -6.37 -5.02 -7.98
C GLU A 82 -5.68 -3.95 -8.82
N LEU A 83 -4.36 -4.02 -8.89
CA LEU A 83 -3.55 -3.33 -9.91
C LEU A 83 -3.14 -4.36 -10.95
N MET A 84 -3.23 -3.98 -12.22
CA MET A 84 -2.84 -4.84 -13.34
C MET A 84 -1.96 -4.05 -14.30
N VAL A 85 -0.91 -4.70 -14.79
CA VAL A 85 -0.02 -4.20 -15.84
C VAL A 85 0.17 -5.28 -16.90
N SER A 86 0.23 -4.86 -18.15
CA SER A 86 0.35 -5.72 -19.32
C SER A 86 1.57 -5.30 -20.13
N TYR A 87 2.50 -6.24 -20.31
CA TYR A 87 3.68 -6.04 -21.14
C TYR A 87 3.65 -7.00 -22.34
N GLY A 88 3.21 -6.49 -23.48
CA GLY A 88 2.99 -7.29 -24.68
C GLY A 88 1.91 -8.36 -24.46
N LYS A 89 2.32 -9.63 -24.34
CA LYS A 89 1.42 -10.77 -24.07
C LYS A 89 1.38 -11.18 -22.60
N PHE A 90 2.24 -10.60 -21.77
CA PHE A 90 2.30 -10.92 -20.34
C PHE A 90 1.41 -9.98 -19.56
N THR A 91 0.71 -10.51 -18.57
CA THR A 91 -0.13 -9.73 -17.67
C THR A 91 0.28 -10.08 -16.24
N ALA A 92 0.53 -9.06 -15.43
CA ALA A 92 0.80 -9.20 -14.00
C ALA A 92 -0.27 -8.44 -13.22
N SER A 93 -0.66 -8.97 -12.07
CA SER A 93 -1.62 -8.33 -11.18
C SER A 93 -1.18 -8.47 -9.73
N THR A 94 -1.41 -7.44 -8.92
CA THR A 94 -1.23 -7.49 -7.47
C THR A 94 -2.51 -7.06 -6.76
N LEU A 95 -2.74 -7.60 -5.56
CA LEU A 95 -3.87 -7.27 -4.70
C LEU A 95 -3.38 -6.54 -3.46
N MET A 96 -3.95 -5.37 -3.21
CA MET A 96 -3.68 -4.56 -2.03
C MET A 96 -4.92 -4.48 -1.16
N GLU A 97 -4.76 -4.84 0.11
CA GLU A 97 -5.82 -4.79 1.11
C GLU A 97 -5.90 -3.41 1.75
N LEU A 98 -7.12 -2.87 1.84
CA LEU A 98 -7.41 -1.64 2.57
C LEU A 98 -8.46 -1.90 3.64
N LYS A 99 -8.27 -1.22 4.78
CA LYS A 99 -9.24 -1.18 5.88
C LYS A 99 -9.59 0.26 6.20
N LYS A 100 -10.79 0.48 6.73
CA LYS A 100 -11.19 1.80 7.23
C LYS A 100 -10.70 1.99 8.65
N GLU A 101 -10.11 3.15 8.88
CA GLU A 101 -9.77 3.66 10.21
C GLU A 101 -10.22 5.13 10.27
N ASN A 102 -11.12 5.47 11.20
CA ASN A 102 -11.69 6.82 11.34
C ASN A 102 -12.25 7.38 10.01
N ASP A 103 -13.04 6.56 9.30
CA ASP A 103 -13.61 6.86 7.97
C ASP A 103 -12.59 7.10 6.83
N ILE A 104 -11.32 6.79 7.05
CA ILE A 104 -10.24 6.90 6.06
C ILE A 104 -9.78 5.50 5.67
N TRP A 105 -9.66 5.25 4.37
CA TRP A 105 -9.05 4.03 3.86
C TRP A 105 -7.53 4.04 4.11
N LYS A 106 -7.04 2.95 4.69
CA LYS A 106 -5.64 2.73 5.04
C LYS A 106 -5.16 1.39 4.49
N ILE A 107 -3.89 1.31 4.11
CA ILE A 107 -3.28 0.14 3.50
C ILE A 107 -2.84 -0.83 4.59
N VAL A 108 -3.28 -2.07 4.49
CA VAL A 108 -2.79 -3.14 5.35
C VAL A 108 -1.39 -3.53 4.89
N LEU A 109 -0.40 -3.27 5.73
CA LEU A 109 0.98 -3.63 5.42
C LEU A 109 1.16 -5.16 5.43
N PRO A 110 2.04 -5.71 4.58
CA PRO A 110 2.33 -7.14 4.55
C PRO A 110 2.76 -7.67 5.92
N ASN A 111 2.55 -8.97 6.17
CA ASN A 111 2.93 -9.60 7.45
C ASN A 111 4.44 -9.50 7.73
N SER A 112 5.27 -9.33 6.70
CA SER A 112 6.71 -9.10 6.80
C SER A 112 7.07 -7.78 7.50
N PHE A 113 6.16 -6.80 7.52
CA PHE A 113 6.31 -5.55 8.29
C PHE A 113 5.97 -5.69 9.77
N LYS A 114 5.22 -6.74 10.13
CA LYS A 114 4.70 -6.95 11.49
C LYS A 114 5.63 -7.80 12.37
N LYS A 115 6.55 -8.56 11.77
CA LYS A 115 7.62 -9.30 12.47
C LYS A 115 8.80 -8.40 12.81
#